data_AF-A0AB32WLY2-F1
#
_entry.id   AF-A0AB32WLY2-F1
#
_cell.length_a   1.000
_cell.length_b   1.000
_cell.length_c   1.000
_cell.angle_alpha   90.00
_cell.angle_beta   90.00
_cell.angle_gamma   90.00
#
_symmetry.space_group_name_H-M   'P 1'
#
loop_
_entity.id
_entity.type
_entity.pdbx_description
1 polymer ?
#
loop_
_entity_poly.entity_id
_entity_poly.type
_entity_poly.pdbx_seq_one_letter_code
_entity_poly.pdbx_strand_id
1 'polypeptide(L)'
;MQAGQFFSRVENIQLEHLHQLQGPIQVASLQCLRWLHMSKCNRLKYLLSPMLVRNLPHLIHLEINHCEELEQIIEMDQTSASSSQAHLQPISFPSLEIIRIYKCSNLKSLFPLSITCSPSKVKIISIDGASKLERVFNLDVEDDQKGIVLPNLQGLLLKELPSLKSLSQGYHFRFPCMHYAEVKECPKLNTSFSIDSKRVVHAITEAPEQVENDRREGLITKEEIVDNQAACNDVFWLYGYQEDTLPLYMNVDEAEDN
;
A
#
# COMPACT_ATOMS: atom_id res chain seq x y z
N MET A 1 36.48 4.89 16.78
CA MET A 1 35.38 5.87 16.85
C MET A 1 34.19 5.28 16.12
N GLN A 2 33.09 5.02 16.82
CA GLN A 2 31.92 4.28 16.34
C GLN A 2 30.94 5.23 15.63
N ALA A 3 30.87 5.18 14.30
CA ALA A 3 29.87 5.92 13.52
C ALA A 3 28.43 5.37 13.68
N GLY A 4 28.26 4.21 14.37
CA GLY A 4 26.98 3.51 14.50
C GLY A 4 26.03 4.01 15.59
N GLN A 5 26.45 4.92 16.49
CA GLN A 5 25.59 5.37 17.60
C GLN A 5 24.77 6.65 17.32
N PHE A 6 25.09 7.40 16.26
CA PHE A 6 24.53 8.74 16.05
C PHE A 6 23.05 8.76 15.62
N PHE A 7 22.54 7.68 15.01
CA PHE A 7 21.17 7.67 14.46
C PHE A 7 20.11 7.03 15.37
N SER A 8 20.49 6.57 16.57
CA SER A 8 19.58 5.88 17.49
C SER A 8 18.39 6.71 17.97
N ARG A 9 18.45 8.05 17.87
CA ARG A 9 17.40 8.98 18.33
C ARG A 9 16.66 9.70 17.21
N VAL A 10 17.00 9.43 15.96
CA VAL A 10 16.38 10.14 14.84
C VAL A 10 14.96 9.64 14.66
N GLU A 11 13.97 10.53 14.85
CA GLU A 11 12.57 10.23 14.65
C GLU A 11 12.07 10.53 13.24
N ASN A 12 12.72 11.47 12.53
CA ASN A 12 12.29 11.91 11.22
C ASN A 12 13.48 11.95 10.27
N ILE A 13 13.34 11.32 9.10
CA ILE A 13 14.30 11.39 8.01
C ILE A 13 13.58 11.93 6.78
N GLN A 14 14.17 12.96 6.18
CA GLN A 14 13.78 13.55 4.91
C GLN A 14 14.94 13.40 3.94
N LEU A 15 14.67 12.83 2.77
CA LEU A 15 15.65 12.58 1.73
C LEU A 15 15.19 13.28 0.46
N GLU A 16 15.82 14.41 0.16
CA GLU A 16 15.42 15.24 -0.97
C GLU A 16 16.57 15.38 -1.97
N HIS A 17 16.25 15.27 -3.26
CA HIS A 17 17.21 15.57 -4.34
C HIS A 17 18.51 14.74 -4.29
N LEU A 18 18.47 13.51 -3.77
CA LEU A 18 19.65 12.67 -3.63
C LEU A 18 19.97 11.92 -4.94
N HIS A 19 20.34 12.69 -5.96
CA HIS A 19 20.64 12.22 -7.31
C HIS A 19 21.85 11.27 -7.42
N GLN A 20 22.64 11.10 -6.36
CA GLN A 20 23.80 10.21 -6.36
C GLN A 20 23.58 8.89 -5.60
N LEU A 21 22.47 8.74 -4.86
CA LEU A 21 22.18 7.50 -4.16
C LEU A 21 21.87 6.39 -5.17
N GLN A 22 22.78 5.42 -5.25
CA GLN A 22 22.66 4.22 -6.07
C GLN A 22 22.64 3.02 -5.13
N GLY A 23 21.49 2.71 -4.55
CA GLY A 23 21.29 1.54 -3.70
C GLY A 23 20.58 1.86 -2.37
N PRO A 24 20.10 0.81 -1.67
CA PRO A 24 19.35 0.97 -0.43
C PRO A 24 20.22 1.63 0.64
N ILE A 25 19.58 2.44 1.49
CA ILE A 25 20.26 3.11 2.60
C ILE A 25 20.84 2.05 3.55
N GLN A 26 22.10 2.18 3.97
CA GLN A 26 22.75 1.24 4.89
C GLN A 26 23.11 1.97 6.19
N VAL A 27 22.13 2.15 7.07
CA VAL A 27 22.34 2.74 8.41
C VAL A 27 22.08 1.67 9.46
N ALA A 28 23.04 1.50 10.38
CA ALA A 28 23.09 0.35 11.29
C ALA A 28 22.04 0.36 12.42
N SER A 29 21.31 1.46 12.64
CA SER A 29 20.21 1.51 13.61
C SER A 29 19.36 2.78 13.43
N LEU A 30 18.06 2.61 13.13
CA LEU A 30 17.05 3.67 13.05
C LEU A 30 15.87 3.35 13.98
N GLN A 31 16.20 2.87 15.18
CA GLN A 31 15.22 2.29 16.11
C GLN A 31 14.14 3.27 16.59
N CYS A 32 14.40 4.58 16.57
CA CYS A 32 13.41 5.61 16.93
C CYS A 32 12.72 6.25 15.71
N LEU A 33 13.00 5.82 14.48
CA LEU A 33 12.44 6.47 13.30
C LEU A 33 10.92 6.24 13.24
N ARG A 34 10.18 7.34 13.13
CA ARG A 34 8.71 7.41 13.04
C ARG A 34 8.24 7.94 11.69
N TRP A 35 9.02 8.81 11.06
CA TRP A 35 8.70 9.42 9.77
C TRP A 35 9.84 9.21 8.77
N LEU A 36 9.52 8.65 7.61
CA LEU A 36 10.42 8.56 6.48
C LEU A 36 9.76 9.22 5.27
N HIS A 37 10.32 10.35 4.85
CA HIS A 37 9.91 11.06 3.65
C HIS A 37 11.04 11.06 2.63
N MET A 38 10.72 10.75 1.39
CA MET A 38 11.63 10.80 0.26
C MET A 38 11.01 11.61 -0.87
N SER A 39 11.75 12.57 -1.43
CA SER A 39 11.31 13.39 -2.54
C SER A 39 12.39 13.53 -3.62
N LYS A 40 12.02 13.42 -4.90
CA LYS A 40 12.90 13.73 -6.04
C LYS A 40 14.22 12.92 -6.06
N CYS A 41 14.20 11.68 -5.55
CA CYS A 41 15.35 10.77 -5.53
C CYS A 41 15.39 9.86 -6.78
N ASN A 42 15.53 10.47 -7.96
CA ASN A 42 15.28 9.84 -9.26
C ASN A 42 16.31 8.81 -9.76
N ARG A 43 17.27 8.36 -8.96
CA ARG A 43 18.18 7.26 -9.34
C ARG A 43 18.03 6.02 -8.48
N LEU A 44 17.14 6.09 -7.50
CA LEU A 44 16.97 5.04 -6.53
C LEU A 44 15.87 4.08 -7.00
N LYS A 45 16.27 2.84 -7.31
CA LYS A 45 15.33 1.78 -7.72
C LYS A 45 14.62 1.11 -6.55
N TYR A 46 15.25 1.11 -5.37
CA TYR A 46 14.78 0.48 -4.15
C TYR A 46 15.05 1.37 -2.94
N LEU A 47 14.04 1.61 -2.10
CA LEU A 47 14.21 2.48 -0.93
C LEU A 47 14.89 1.76 0.25
N LEU A 48 14.37 0.59 0.60
CA LEU A 48 14.74 -0.15 1.81
C LEU A 48 15.28 -1.54 1.47
N SER A 49 16.23 -2.00 2.28
CA SER A 49 16.61 -3.41 2.33
C SER A 49 15.84 -4.15 3.44
N PRO A 50 15.73 -5.48 3.36
CA PRO A 50 15.20 -6.33 4.44
C PRO A 50 15.82 -6.03 5.81
N MET A 51 17.12 -5.75 5.83
CA MET A 51 17.88 -5.38 7.03
C MET A 51 17.42 -4.06 7.62
N LEU A 52 17.13 -3.05 6.79
CA LEU A 52 16.63 -1.76 7.29
C LEU A 52 15.24 -1.89 7.88
N VAL A 53 14.33 -2.62 7.22
CA VAL A 53 12.96 -2.77 7.69
C VAL A 53 12.91 -3.36 9.10
N ARG A 54 13.78 -4.35 9.38
CA ARG A 54 13.96 -4.91 10.74
C ARG A 54 14.43 -3.89 11.79
N ASN A 55 15.07 -2.81 11.35
CA ASN A 55 15.55 -1.73 12.21
C ASN A 55 14.61 -0.51 12.24
N LEU A 56 13.39 -0.64 11.73
CA LEU A 56 12.35 0.40 11.69
C LEU A 56 11.07 -0.01 12.45
N PRO A 57 11.16 -0.50 13.71
CA PRO A 57 10.00 -1.03 14.44
C PRO A 57 8.95 0.05 14.78
N HIS A 58 9.34 1.33 14.77
CA HIS A 58 8.49 2.45 15.16
C HIS A 58 8.11 3.36 13.99
N LEU A 59 8.37 2.94 12.75
CA LEU A 59 7.98 3.72 11.57
C LEU A 59 6.46 3.79 11.50
N ILE A 60 5.92 5.01 11.55
CA ILE A 60 4.48 5.32 11.54
C ILE A 60 4.06 5.86 10.17
N HIS A 61 4.93 6.66 9.55
CA HIS A 61 4.64 7.37 8.31
C HIS A 61 5.72 7.11 7.27
N LEU A 62 5.30 6.62 6.11
CA LEU A 62 6.13 6.48 4.92
C LEU A 62 5.54 7.33 3.79
N GLU A 63 6.34 8.24 3.27
CA GLU A 63 5.95 9.11 2.16
C GLU A 63 7.03 9.17 1.10
N ILE A 64 6.64 8.99 -0.16
CA ILE A 64 7.54 8.98 -1.30
C ILE A 64 6.94 9.80 -2.43
N ASN A 65 7.61 10.89 -2.82
CA ASN A 65 7.12 11.86 -3.78
C ASN A 65 8.09 12.03 -4.95
N HIS A 66 7.60 12.05 -6.19
CA HIS A 66 8.40 12.36 -7.37
C HIS A 66 9.67 11.50 -7.50
N CYS A 67 9.62 10.21 -7.18
CA CYS A 67 10.74 9.27 -7.33
C CYS A 67 10.51 8.37 -8.54
N GLU A 68 10.77 8.91 -9.73
CA GLU A 68 10.32 8.31 -10.99
C GLU A 68 10.99 6.98 -11.33
N GLU A 69 12.25 6.75 -10.93
CA GLU A 69 12.97 5.48 -11.17
C GLU A 69 12.70 4.41 -10.08
N LEU A 70 11.93 4.71 -9.04
CA LEU A 70 11.64 3.74 -7.98
C LEU A 70 10.80 2.59 -8.52
N GLU A 71 11.34 1.37 -8.50
CA GLU A 71 10.66 0.18 -9.01
C GLU A 71 9.90 -0.57 -7.90
N GLN A 72 10.50 -0.63 -6.69
CA GLN A 72 9.92 -1.26 -5.50
C GLN A 72 10.35 -0.50 -4.23
N ILE A 73 9.53 -0.53 -3.18
CA ILE A 73 9.88 0.11 -1.89
C ILE A 73 10.94 -0.69 -1.14
N ILE A 74 10.83 -2.03 -1.16
CA ILE A 74 11.77 -2.94 -0.49
C ILE A 74 12.42 -3.82 -1.54
N GLU A 75 13.74 -3.90 -1.54
CA GLU A 75 14.51 -4.83 -2.37
C GLU A 75 14.36 -6.26 -1.83
N MET A 76 13.48 -7.05 -2.43
CA MET A 76 13.29 -8.46 -2.05
C MET A 76 13.98 -9.35 -3.08
N ASP A 77 15.04 -10.07 -2.68
CA ASP A 77 15.74 -11.01 -3.55
C ASP A 77 14.82 -12.17 -3.96
N GLN A 78 14.57 -12.32 -5.27
CA GLN A 78 13.75 -13.40 -5.85
C GLN A 78 14.39 -14.80 -5.74
N THR A 79 15.60 -14.92 -5.19
CA THR A 79 16.41 -16.16 -5.13
C THR A 79 16.58 -16.75 -3.73
N SER A 80 15.90 -16.21 -2.72
CA SER A 80 16.09 -16.63 -1.31
C SER A 80 15.29 -17.85 -0.87
N ALA A 81 14.79 -18.68 -1.81
CA ALA A 81 14.29 -20.01 -1.47
C ALA A 81 15.45 -20.99 -1.13
N SER A 82 16.69 -20.59 -1.37
CA SER A 82 17.85 -21.47 -1.21
C SER A 82 19.12 -20.67 -0.94
N SER A 83 19.32 -20.24 0.31
CA SER A 83 20.60 -20.47 1.01
C SER A 83 20.62 -19.83 2.41
N SER A 84 21.11 -20.64 3.34
CA SER A 84 21.69 -20.26 4.64
C SER A 84 20.70 -19.91 5.75
N GLN A 85 20.69 -20.79 6.76
CA GLN A 85 20.00 -20.69 8.04
C GLN A 85 20.47 -19.48 8.89
N ALA A 86 20.19 -18.26 8.43
CA ALA A 86 20.06 -17.11 9.30
C ALA A 86 18.58 -17.01 9.74
N HIS A 87 18.24 -17.77 10.78
CA HIS A 87 17.35 -17.33 11.86
C HIS A 87 17.22 -15.76 11.92
N LEU A 88 16.09 -15.07 12.11
CA LEU A 88 14.91 -15.43 12.90
C LEU A 88 13.78 -14.35 13.01
N GLN A 89 13.61 -13.37 12.10
CA GLN A 89 12.49 -12.41 12.25
C GLN A 89 11.74 -12.08 10.96
N PRO A 90 10.38 -12.15 10.97
CA PRO A 90 9.55 -11.61 9.91
C PRO A 90 9.90 -10.16 9.64
N ILE A 91 10.04 -9.80 8.38
CA ILE A 91 10.19 -8.41 7.97
C ILE A 91 8.79 -7.81 8.06
N SER A 92 8.59 -6.81 8.92
CA SER A 92 7.30 -6.16 9.10
C SER A 92 7.45 -4.71 9.50
N PHE A 93 6.42 -3.91 9.25
CA PHE A 93 6.27 -2.57 9.81
C PHE A 93 5.18 -2.57 10.89
N PRO A 94 5.48 -2.97 12.14
CA PRO A 94 4.47 -3.20 13.17
C PRO A 94 3.79 -1.91 13.69
N SER A 95 4.32 -0.75 13.30
CA SER A 95 3.80 0.57 13.73
C SER A 95 3.30 1.43 12.57
N LEU A 96 3.37 0.95 11.32
CA LEU A 96 3.07 1.77 10.16
C LEU A 96 1.57 2.05 10.08
N GLU A 97 1.21 3.32 10.03
CA GLU A 97 -0.16 3.81 9.98
C GLU A 97 -0.48 4.51 8.66
N ILE A 98 0.50 5.20 8.06
CA ILE A 98 0.29 6.04 6.89
C ILE A 98 1.30 5.70 5.79
N ILE A 99 0.77 5.45 4.60
CA ILE A 99 1.54 5.22 3.37
C ILE A 99 1.08 6.23 2.33
N ARG A 100 2.00 7.04 1.81
CA ARG A 100 1.76 8.00 0.73
C ARG A 100 2.78 7.83 -0.38
N ILE A 101 2.30 7.75 -1.61
CA ILE A 101 3.14 7.61 -2.78
C ILE A 101 2.59 8.50 -3.88
N TYR A 102 3.37 9.52 -4.26
CA TYR A 102 2.95 10.51 -5.25
C TYR A 102 3.95 10.59 -6.39
N LYS A 103 3.43 10.58 -7.62
CA LYS A 103 4.19 10.74 -8.87
C LYS A 103 5.43 9.81 -8.96
N CYS A 104 5.26 8.53 -8.59
CA CYS A 104 6.29 7.49 -8.67
C CYS A 104 6.00 6.54 -9.84
N SER A 105 6.25 7.01 -11.06
CA SER A 105 5.76 6.39 -12.30
C SER A 105 6.24 4.96 -12.55
N ASN A 106 7.47 4.59 -12.16
CA ASN A 106 8.00 3.24 -12.35
C ASN A 106 7.64 2.24 -11.24
N LEU A 107 6.94 2.65 -10.18
CA LEU A 107 6.62 1.75 -9.08
C LEU A 107 5.68 0.64 -9.55
N LYS A 108 6.10 -0.62 -9.41
CA LYS A 108 5.35 -1.78 -9.92
C LYS A 108 4.41 -2.42 -8.89
N SER A 109 4.79 -2.33 -7.63
CA SER A 109 4.06 -2.81 -6.46
C SER A 109 4.50 -2.04 -5.22
N LEU A 110 3.69 -2.08 -4.16
CA LEU A 110 4.17 -1.80 -2.81
C LEU A 110 5.08 -2.96 -2.34
N PHE A 111 5.07 -3.23 -1.04
CA PHE A 111 5.65 -4.43 -0.44
C PHE A 111 4.59 -5.53 -0.24
N PRO A 112 5.00 -6.79 0.00
CA PRO A 112 4.08 -7.87 0.35
C PRO A 112 3.17 -7.54 1.54
N LEU A 113 1.94 -8.05 1.50
CA LEU A 113 0.94 -7.82 2.53
C LEU A 113 1.39 -8.36 3.89
N SER A 114 2.15 -9.45 3.94
CA SER A 114 2.75 -9.98 5.17
C SER A 114 3.56 -8.92 5.94
N ILE A 115 4.19 -7.98 5.24
CA ILE A 115 5.01 -6.91 5.84
C ILE A 115 4.13 -5.87 6.54
N THR A 116 2.88 -5.70 6.13
CA THR A 116 1.96 -4.70 6.70
C THR A 116 0.79 -5.26 7.49
N CYS A 117 0.54 -6.56 7.47
CA CYS A 117 -0.71 -7.13 8.00
C CYS A 117 -0.60 -7.99 9.26
N SER A 118 0.58 -8.12 9.88
CA SER A 118 0.71 -8.92 11.10
C SER A 118 1.37 -8.16 12.27
N PRO A 119 0.57 -7.55 13.17
CA PRO A 119 -0.80 -7.05 13.00
C PRO A 119 -0.83 -5.67 12.32
N SER A 120 -1.75 -5.46 11.36
CA SER A 120 -1.83 -4.18 10.62
C SER A 120 -2.29 -3.02 11.50
N LYS A 121 -1.51 -1.94 11.54
CA LYS A 121 -1.95 -0.63 12.07
C LYS A 121 -2.21 0.39 10.96
N VAL A 122 -2.15 -0.03 9.70
CA VAL A 122 -2.31 0.86 8.56
C VAL A 122 -3.72 1.46 8.58
N LYS A 123 -3.77 2.79 8.62
CA LYS A 123 -4.96 3.61 8.62
C LYS A 123 -5.19 4.28 7.27
N ILE A 124 -4.13 4.67 6.57
CA ILE A 124 -4.24 5.46 5.34
C ILE A 124 -3.28 4.92 4.29
N ILE A 125 -3.81 4.67 3.10
CA ILE A 125 -3.05 4.41 1.88
C ILE A 125 -3.48 5.44 0.85
N SER A 126 -2.53 6.24 0.37
CA SER A 126 -2.74 7.22 -0.70
C SER A 126 -1.70 7.02 -1.79
N ILE A 127 -2.16 6.76 -3.01
CA ILE A 127 -1.30 6.54 -4.18
C ILE A 127 -1.82 7.40 -5.33
N ASP A 128 -0.99 8.31 -5.81
CA ASP A 128 -1.29 9.21 -6.94
C ASP A 128 -0.19 9.12 -8.01
N GLY A 129 -0.56 8.93 -9.26
CA GLY A 129 0.36 9.08 -10.39
C GLY A 129 1.45 7.99 -10.48
N ALA A 130 1.17 6.77 -10.02
CA ALA A 130 2.05 5.60 -10.17
C ALA A 130 1.65 4.78 -11.42
N SER A 131 2.12 5.20 -12.59
CA SER A 131 1.63 4.71 -13.89
C SER A 131 1.93 3.25 -14.22
N LYS A 132 2.95 2.63 -13.61
CA LYS A 132 3.28 1.19 -13.77
C LYS A 132 2.76 0.30 -12.64
N LEU A 133 2.05 0.85 -11.66
CA LEU A 133 1.51 0.07 -10.55
C LEU A 133 0.37 -0.81 -11.06
N GLU A 134 0.54 -2.13 -11.03
CA GLU A 134 -0.51 -3.05 -11.51
C GLU A 134 -1.42 -3.56 -10.40
N ARG A 135 -0.87 -3.64 -9.17
CA ARG A 135 -1.59 -4.10 -7.97
C ARG A 135 -1.17 -3.27 -6.77
N VAL A 136 -2.11 -2.96 -5.87
CA VAL A 136 -1.80 -2.25 -4.62
C VAL A 136 -1.05 -3.16 -3.66
N PHE A 137 -1.60 -4.34 -3.39
CA PHE A 137 -1.00 -5.31 -2.47
C PHE A 137 -0.41 -6.48 -3.25
N ASN A 138 0.84 -6.81 -2.95
CA ASN A 138 1.43 -8.08 -3.37
C ASN A 138 1.13 -9.13 -2.29
N LEU A 139 0.66 -10.31 -2.67
CA LEU A 139 0.28 -11.35 -1.71
C LEU A 139 1.29 -12.49 -1.74
N ASP A 140 1.73 -12.89 -0.55
CA ASP A 140 2.67 -13.96 -0.27
C ASP A 140 2.08 -14.98 0.72
N VAL A 141 0.77 -14.95 0.91
CA VAL A 141 0.02 -15.90 1.75
C VAL A 141 -0.57 -17.01 0.88
N GLU A 142 -0.11 -18.24 1.09
CA GLU A 142 -0.66 -19.48 0.54
C GLU A 142 -1.93 -19.92 1.28
N ASP A 143 -2.81 -18.98 1.65
CA ASP A 143 -4.06 -19.31 2.32
C ASP A 143 -5.18 -19.46 1.28
N ASP A 144 -5.82 -20.61 1.29
CA ASP A 144 -7.01 -20.93 0.49
C ASP A 144 -8.21 -20.04 0.85
N GLN A 145 -8.11 -19.30 1.97
CA GLN A 145 -9.07 -18.27 2.35
C GLN A 145 -8.83 -16.97 1.59
N LYS A 146 -9.61 -16.77 0.53
CA LYS A 146 -9.67 -15.56 -0.30
C LYS A 146 -10.09 -14.28 0.46
N GLY A 147 -10.23 -14.29 1.79
CA GLY A 147 -10.72 -13.16 2.59
C GLY A 147 -9.59 -12.45 3.34
N ILE A 148 -9.32 -11.19 3.00
CA ILE A 148 -8.35 -10.33 3.70
C ILE A 148 -9.10 -9.25 4.49
N VAL A 149 -8.77 -9.08 5.76
CA VAL A 149 -9.34 -8.02 6.59
C VAL A 149 -8.25 -7.00 6.94
N LEU A 150 -8.46 -5.73 6.59
CA LEU A 150 -7.63 -4.62 7.07
C LEU A 150 -8.45 -3.85 8.12
N PRO A 151 -8.35 -4.22 9.41
CA PRO A 151 -9.29 -3.79 10.45
C PRO A 151 -9.16 -2.30 10.78
N ASN A 152 -7.99 -1.71 10.54
CA ASN A 152 -7.67 -0.33 10.91
C ASN A 152 -7.68 0.64 9.74
N LEU A 153 -7.89 0.17 8.50
CA LEU A 153 -7.82 1.03 7.32
C LEU A 153 -9.06 1.96 7.31
N GLN A 154 -8.78 3.27 7.34
CA GLN A 154 -9.76 4.36 7.42
C GLN A 154 -9.85 5.15 6.11
N GLY A 155 -8.74 5.26 5.37
CA GLY A 155 -8.66 5.99 4.11
C GLY A 155 -7.93 5.19 3.02
N LEU A 156 -8.55 5.08 1.84
CA LEU A 156 -7.92 4.53 0.63
C LEU A 156 -8.09 5.50 -0.53
N LEU A 157 -7.01 6.11 -0.99
CA LEU A 157 -7.00 7.04 -2.13
C LEU A 157 -6.12 6.47 -3.24
N LEU A 158 -6.69 6.30 -4.43
CA LEU A 158 -6.05 5.76 -5.62
C LEU A 158 -6.37 6.69 -6.79
N LYS A 159 -5.40 7.50 -7.24
CA LYS A 159 -5.59 8.51 -8.28
C LYS A 159 -4.59 8.35 -9.41
N GLU A 160 -5.02 8.57 -10.65
CA GLU A 160 -4.13 8.58 -11.82
C GLU A 160 -3.27 7.30 -11.95
N LEU A 161 -3.92 6.13 -11.83
CA LEU A 161 -3.25 4.82 -11.89
C LEU A 161 -3.67 4.04 -13.15
N PRO A 162 -3.17 4.43 -14.34
CA PRO A 162 -3.61 3.88 -15.64
C PRO A 162 -3.31 2.39 -15.86
N SER A 163 -2.40 1.81 -15.06
CA SER A 163 -2.06 0.38 -15.14
C SER A 163 -2.64 -0.45 -13.99
N LEU A 164 -3.28 0.18 -13.00
CA LEU A 164 -3.80 -0.53 -11.84
C LEU A 164 -4.96 -1.44 -12.27
N LYS A 165 -4.76 -2.75 -12.11
CA LYS A 165 -5.75 -3.77 -12.47
C LYS A 165 -6.61 -4.12 -11.27
N SER A 166 -6.01 -4.29 -10.08
CA SER A 166 -6.73 -4.71 -8.88
C SER A 166 -6.04 -4.31 -7.57
N LEU A 167 -6.76 -4.37 -6.44
CA LEU A 167 -6.10 -4.31 -5.12
C LEU A 167 -5.22 -5.55 -4.90
N SER A 168 -5.79 -6.72 -5.16
CA SER A 168 -5.10 -7.98 -5.43
C SER A 168 -6.04 -8.97 -6.11
N GLN A 169 -5.51 -9.75 -7.05
CA GLN A 169 -6.31 -10.61 -7.94
C GLN A 169 -6.87 -11.83 -7.21
N GLY A 170 -8.20 -12.03 -7.23
CA GLY A 170 -8.85 -13.21 -6.65
C GLY A 170 -9.08 -13.15 -5.15
N TYR A 171 -8.87 -11.99 -4.52
CA TYR A 171 -9.09 -11.77 -3.09
C TYR A 171 -10.25 -10.81 -2.83
N HIS A 172 -10.90 -11.04 -1.70
CA HIS A 172 -11.95 -10.23 -1.12
C HIS A 172 -11.37 -9.48 0.09
N PHE A 173 -11.21 -8.17 -0.06
CA PHE A 173 -10.82 -7.30 1.04
C PHE A 173 -12.05 -6.80 1.80
N ARG A 174 -11.93 -6.74 3.13
CA ARG A 174 -12.90 -6.15 4.04
C ARG A 174 -12.25 -5.03 4.85
N PHE A 175 -12.91 -3.88 4.90
CA PHE A 175 -12.48 -2.69 5.63
C PHE A 175 -13.56 -2.27 6.64
N PRO A 176 -13.54 -2.82 7.87
CA PRO A 176 -14.55 -2.51 8.89
C PRO A 176 -14.55 -1.07 9.39
N CYS A 177 -13.43 -0.35 9.28
CA CYS A 177 -13.26 1.02 9.80
C CYS A 177 -13.06 2.07 8.69
N MET A 178 -13.44 1.77 7.45
CA MET A 178 -13.26 2.69 6.32
C MET A 178 -14.20 3.89 6.45
N HIS A 179 -13.63 5.09 6.49
CA HIS A 179 -14.36 6.36 6.47
C HIS A 179 -14.32 7.01 5.09
N TYR A 180 -13.21 6.82 4.36
CA TYR A 180 -12.98 7.48 3.09
C TYR A 180 -12.40 6.52 2.06
N ALA A 181 -12.97 6.52 0.86
CA ALA A 181 -12.40 5.84 -0.28
C ALA A 181 -12.56 6.69 -1.54
N GLU A 182 -11.46 6.92 -2.24
CA GLU A 182 -11.43 7.64 -3.50
C GLU A 182 -10.64 6.83 -4.52
N VAL A 183 -11.28 6.47 -5.62
CA VAL A 183 -10.63 5.91 -6.80
C VAL A 183 -10.96 6.80 -7.97
N LYS A 184 -9.95 7.48 -8.51
CA LYS A 184 -10.11 8.43 -9.61
C LYS A 184 -9.12 8.10 -10.73
N GLU A 185 -9.56 8.14 -11.98
CA GLU A 185 -8.66 7.96 -13.15
C GLU A 185 -7.85 6.65 -13.11
N CYS A 186 -8.52 5.54 -12.76
CA CYS A 186 -7.96 4.18 -12.70
C CYS A 186 -8.64 3.25 -13.73
N PRO A 187 -8.48 3.48 -15.05
CA PRO A 187 -9.32 2.89 -16.11
C PRO A 187 -9.23 1.36 -16.26
N LYS A 188 -8.17 0.72 -15.75
CA LYS A 188 -8.00 -0.73 -15.81
C LYS A 188 -8.45 -1.45 -14.52
N LEU A 189 -8.89 -0.70 -13.51
CA LEU A 189 -9.26 -1.26 -12.23
C LEU A 189 -10.54 -2.08 -12.38
N ASN A 190 -10.45 -3.37 -12.09
CA ASN A 190 -11.57 -4.31 -12.11
C ASN A 190 -12.07 -4.69 -10.70
N THR A 191 -11.58 -4.00 -9.66
CA THR A 191 -12.05 -4.20 -8.29
C THR A 191 -13.39 -3.51 -8.10
N SER A 192 -14.41 -4.27 -7.72
CA SER A 192 -15.71 -3.74 -7.30
C SER A 192 -15.68 -3.36 -5.83
N PHE A 193 -16.30 -2.22 -5.48
CA PHE A 193 -16.44 -1.76 -4.11
C PHE A 193 -17.92 -1.78 -3.72
N SER A 194 -18.23 -2.34 -2.56
CA SER A 194 -19.60 -2.40 -2.03
C SER A 194 -19.62 -2.24 -0.51
N ILE A 195 -20.80 -1.98 0.05
CA ILE A 195 -21.00 -1.82 1.49
C ILE A 195 -22.08 -2.80 1.95
N ASP A 196 -21.78 -3.60 2.97
CA ASP A 196 -22.75 -4.55 3.53
C ASP A 196 -23.70 -3.90 4.56
N SER A 197 -24.70 -4.65 5.01
CA SER A 197 -25.68 -4.21 6.03
C SER A 197 -25.04 -3.84 7.38
N LYS A 198 -23.78 -4.24 7.61
CA LYS A 198 -22.98 -3.91 8.81
C LYS A 198 -22.06 -2.70 8.59
N ARG A 199 -22.20 -1.99 7.47
CA ARG A 199 -21.35 -0.87 7.05
C ARG A 199 -19.88 -1.24 6.87
N VAL A 200 -19.58 -2.51 6.63
CA VAL A 200 -18.23 -2.92 6.24
C VAL A 200 -18.06 -2.61 4.75
N VAL A 201 -16.94 -2.00 4.37
CA VAL A 201 -16.60 -1.82 2.96
C VAL A 201 -15.92 -3.08 2.43
N HIS A 202 -16.38 -3.56 1.29
CA HIS A 202 -15.90 -4.74 0.59
C HIS A 202 -15.21 -4.28 -0.68
N ALA A 203 -14.05 -4.85 -1.00
CA ALA A 203 -13.41 -4.69 -2.29
C ALA A 203 -13.09 -6.07 -2.87
N ILE A 204 -13.69 -6.39 -4.01
CA ILE A 204 -13.65 -7.73 -4.61
C ILE A 204 -13.09 -7.61 -6.02
N THR A 205 -12.10 -8.43 -6.32
CA THR A 205 -11.61 -8.59 -7.70
C THR A 205 -11.94 -9.99 -8.18
N GLU A 206 -12.83 -10.09 -9.16
CA GLU A 206 -13.16 -11.36 -9.81
C GLU A 206 -11.90 -11.94 -10.48
N ALA A 207 -11.62 -13.23 -10.22
CA ALA A 207 -10.59 -13.96 -10.97
C ALA A 207 -11.04 -14.04 -12.45
N PRO A 208 -10.12 -13.96 -13.43
CA PRO A 208 -10.50 -14.21 -14.82
C PRO A 208 -11.10 -15.61 -14.88
N GLU A 209 -12.35 -15.74 -15.32
CA GLU A 209 -13.01 -17.04 -15.49
C GLU A 209 -12.11 -17.92 -16.36
N GLN A 210 -11.57 -19.00 -15.78
CA GLN A 210 -11.16 -20.12 -16.60
C GLN A 210 -12.45 -20.75 -17.12
N VAL A 211 -12.60 -20.80 -18.44
CA VAL A 211 -13.70 -21.48 -19.11
C VAL A 211 -13.62 -22.97 -18.77
N GLU A 212 -14.25 -23.37 -17.67
CA GLU A 212 -14.62 -24.75 -17.41
C GLU A 212 -16.13 -24.82 -17.22
N ASN A 213 -16.78 -25.39 -18.23
CA ASN A 213 -18.12 -25.94 -18.12
C ASN A 213 -18.14 -26.95 -16.97
N ASP A 214 -18.71 -26.59 -15.82
CA ASP A 214 -19.60 -27.54 -15.16
C ASP A 214 -20.65 -26.88 -14.27
N ARG A 215 -21.85 -27.45 -14.32
CA ARG A 215 -23.02 -27.04 -13.55
C ARG A 215 -22.92 -27.63 -12.14
N ARG A 216 -22.84 -26.77 -11.11
CA ARG A 216 -23.76 -26.68 -9.95
C ARG A 216 -23.09 -26.17 -8.67
N GLU A 217 -23.86 -25.28 -8.04
CA GLU A 217 -24.04 -25.10 -6.59
C GLU A 217 -22.96 -24.39 -5.78
N GLY A 218 -23.24 -23.11 -5.54
CA GLY A 218 -22.64 -22.26 -4.51
C GLY A 218 -23.40 -20.94 -4.43
N LEU A 219 -24.70 -20.99 -4.12
CA LEU A 219 -25.56 -19.81 -3.95
C LEU A 219 -25.08 -19.00 -2.74
N ILE A 220 -24.50 -17.83 -2.98
CA ILE A 220 -24.63 -16.71 -2.03
C ILE A 220 -25.92 -15.99 -2.43
N THR A 221 -26.85 -15.91 -1.49
CA THR A 221 -28.17 -15.29 -1.64
C THR A 221 -28.02 -13.83 -2.09
N LYS A 222 -28.70 -13.47 -3.19
CA LYS A 222 -28.74 -12.13 -3.79
C LYS A 222 -29.53 -11.08 -2.98
N GLU A 223 -29.59 -11.21 -1.66
CA GLU A 223 -30.33 -10.29 -0.81
C GLU A 223 -29.35 -9.63 0.16
N GLU A 224 -29.33 -8.29 0.19
CA GLU A 224 -28.45 -7.38 0.94
C GLU A 224 -27.17 -6.85 0.25
N ILE A 225 -27.19 -6.67 -1.09
CA ILE A 225 -26.28 -5.73 -1.76
C ILE A 225 -27.09 -4.46 -2.05
N VAL A 226 -26.78 -3.35 -1.39
CA VAL A 226 -27.26 -2.04 -1.85
C VAL A 226 -26.44 -1.71 -3.08
N ASP A 227 -27.09 -1.81 -4.24
CA ASP A 227 -26.50 -1.56 -5.56
C ASP A 227 -25.77 -0.21 -5.59
N ASN A 228 -24.45 -0.28 -5.77
CA ASN A 228 -23.72 0.69 -6.57
C ASN A 228 -22.73 -0.12 -7.41
N GLN A 229 -23.25 -0.85 -8.40
CA GLN A 229 -22.44 -1.48 -9.45
C GLN A 229 -21.78 -0.38 -10.27
N ALA A 230 -20.62 0.11 -9.82
CA ALA A 230 -19.69 0.84 -10.66
C ALA A 230 -18.68 -0.17 -11.22
N ALA A 231 -18.96 -0.72 -12.39
CA ALA A 231 -17.90 -1.19 -13.26
C ALA A 231 -17.16 0.06 -13.76
N CYS A 232 -16.08 0.43 -13.05
CA CYS A 232 -15.15 1.53 -13.36
C CYS A 232 -15.82 2.82 -13.88
N ASN A 233 -16.46 3.56 -12.97
CA ASN A 233 -16.54 5.02 -13.01
C ASN A 233 -16.12 5.48 -11.61
N ASP A 234 -15.37 6.58 -11.53
CA ASP A 234 -14.68 7.04 -10.31
C ASP A 234 -15.47 6.77 -9.01
N VAL A 235 -14.79 6.18 -8.04
CA VAL A 235 -15.39 5.75 -6.76
C VAL A 235 -15.13 6.85 -5.74
N PHE A 236 -16.18 7.44 -5.18
CA PHE A 236 -16.07 8.42 -4.10
C PHE A 236 -17.01 8.05 -2.96
N TRP A 237 -16.45 7.81 -1.77
CA TRP A 237 -17.22 7.58 -0.54
C TRP A 237 -16.66 8.44 0.59
N LEU A 238 -17.52 9.28 1.17
CA LEU A 238 -17.25 10.07 2.38
C LEU A 238 -18.25 9.66 3.45
N TYR A 239 -17.78 8.96 4.49
CA TYR A 239 -18.56 8.72 5.71
C TYR A 239 -17.94 9.49 6.87
N GLY A 240 -18.69 10.46 7.41
CA GLY A 240 -18.44 11.00 8.75
C GLY A 240 -17.67 12.32 8.87
N TYR A 241 -17.52 13.11 7.82
CA TYR A 241 -16.98 14.48 7.90
C TYR A 241 -17.91 15.47 7.19
N GLN A 242 -18.13 16.65 7.78
CA GLN A 242 -18.81 17.75 7.08
C GLN A 242 -18.03 18.07 5.80
N GLU A 243 -18.75 18.33 4.70
CA GLU A 243 -18.25 18.42 3.31
C GLU A 243 -17.08 19.40 3.07
N ASP A 244 -16.69 20.23 4.05
CA ASP A 244 -15.75 21.33 3.84
C ASP A 244 -14.35 21.14 4.47
N THR A 245 -14.05 20.04 5.17
CA THR A 245 -12.68 19.84 5.72
C THR A 245 -12.25 18.38 5.65
N LEU A 246 -11.42 18.04 4.67
CA LEU A 246 -10.53 16.89 4.78
C LEU A 246 -9.67 17.09 6.05
N PRO A 247 -9.45 16.06 6.88
CA PRO A 247 -8.53 16.14 8.01
C PRO A 247 -7.15 16.64 7.54
N LEU A 248 -6.42 17.38 8.38
CA LEU A 248 -5.07 17.90 8.04
C LEU A 248 -4.10 16.84 7.50
N TYR A 249 -4.30 15.57 7.88
CA TYR A 249 -3.52 14.45 7.35
C TYR A 249 -4.03 13.93 6.00
N MET A 250 -5.24 14.24 5.52
CA MET A 250 -5.74 13.84 4.20
C MET A 250 -5.62 14.94 3.15
N ASN A 251 -5.09 16.11 3.51
CA ASN A 251 -4.76 17.15 2.54
C ASN A 251 -3.77 16.56 1.54
N VAL A 252 -4.27 16.29 0.33
CA VAL A 252 -3.45 16.07 -0.85
C VAL A 252 -2.78 17.41 -1.05
N ASP A 253 -1.47 17.50 -0.80
CA ASP A 253 -0.73 18.71 -1.09
C ASP A 253 -1.06 19.13 -2.53
N GLU A 254 -1.78 20.24 -2.66
CA GLU A 254 -1.77 21.05 -3.86
C GLU A 254 -0.33 21.53 -3.98
N ALA A 255 0.52 20.69 -4.59
CA ALA A 255 1.77 21.14 -5.14
C ALA A 255 1.40 22.09 -6.27
N GLU A 256 1.32 23.38 -5.93
CA GLU A 256 1.34 24.49 -6.86
C GLU A 256 2.51 24.28 -7.83
N ASP A 257 2.21 23.82 -9.04
CA ASP A 257 3.12 23.94 -10.17
C ASP A 257 3.17 25.41 -10.57
N ASN A 258 4.27 26.07 -10.22
CA ASN A 258 4.77 27.27 -10.90
C ASN A 258 5.48 26.88 -12.20
#